data_AF-A0A917ABJ4-F1
#
_entry.id   AF-A0A917ABJ4-F1
#
_cell.length_a   1.000
_cell.length_b   1.000
_cell.length_c   1.000
_cell.angle_alpha   90.00
_cell.angle_beta   90.00
_cell.angle_gamma   90.00
#
_symmetry.space_group_name_H-M   'P 1'
#
loop_
_entity.id
_entity.type
_entity.pdbx_description
1 polymer ?
#
loop_
_entity_poly.entity_id
_entity_poly.type
_entity_poly.pdbx_seq_one_letter_code
_entity_poly.pdbx_strand_id
1 'polypeptide(L)'
;MTIQTRLGPEQAAQEVLVEAEAHYTRTIQTLHAIIEDVKAGQLDRTKELKDALRNLHNASQTAFDERSKVEKRLRAEAGILNDYAFDLDGARSEIRGRLDRLRNAAGAGGVPEGS
;
A
#
# COMPACT_ATOMS: atom_id res chain seq x y z
N MET A 1 22.95 23.25 -5.32
CA MET A 1 21.48 23.16 -5.15
C MET A 1 21.13 21.68 -5.12
N THR A 2 20.98 21.13 -3.91
CA THR A 2 20.73 19.70 -3.72
C THR A 2 19.24 19.47 -3.93
N ILE A 3 18.88 18.85 -5.06
CA ILE A 3 17.51 18.43 -5.32
C ILE A 3 17.26 17.24 -4.38
N GLN A 4 16.57 17.50 -3.27
CA GLN A 4 15.97 16.43 -2.49
C GLN A 4 14.81 15.88 -3.31
N THR A 5 15.08 14.81 -4.04
CA THR A 5 14.07 14.00 -4.71
C THR A 5 13.09 13.53 -3.63
N ARG A 6 11.91 14.15 -3.58
CA ARG A 6 10.81 13.63 -2.77
C ARG A 6 10.47 12.26 -3.37
N LEU A 7 10.81 11.19 -2.67
CA LEU A 7 10.30 9.87 -3.02
C LEU A 7 8.77 9.95 -3.05
N GLY A 8 8.17 9.39 -4.10
CA GLY A 8 6.73 9.20 -4.12
C GLY A 8 6.31 8.34 -2.92
N PRO A 9 5.09 8.51 -2.40
CA PRO A 9 4.62 7.76 -1.22
C PRO A 9 4.67 6.23 -1.41
N GLU A 10 4.57 5.73 -2.64
CA GLU A 10 4.75 4.30 -2.98
C GLU A 10 6.20 3.85 -2.79
N GLN A 11 7.14 4.69 -3.18
CA GLN A 11 8.57 4.41 -3.14
C GLN A 11 9.05 4.39 -1.68
N ALA A 12 8.53 5.28 -0.83
CA ALA A 12 8.78 5.27 0.60
C ALA A 12 8.19 4.03 1.29
N ALA A 13 6.99 3.57 0.89
CA ALA A 13 6.40 2.35 1.42
C ALA A 13 7.21 1.10 1.03
N GLN A 14 7.72 1.06 -0.20
CA GLN A 14 8.59 -0.02 -0.68
C GLN A 14 9.92 -0.07 0.10
N GLU A 15 10.52 1.08 0.37
CA GLU A 15 11.74 1.15 1.19
C GLU A 15 11.51 0.64 2.61
N VAL A 16 10.38 1.00 3.24
CA VAL A 16 10.00 0.47 4.56
C VAL A 16 9.84 -1.05 4.53
N LEU A 17 9.28 -1.61 3.45
CA LEU A 17 9.15 -3.06 3.30
C LEU A 17 10.51 -3.76 3.16
N VAL A 18 11.41 -3.21 2.33
CA VAL A 18 12.78 -3.74 2.15
C VAL A 18 13.55 -3.72 3.47
N GLU A 19 13.45 -2.63 4.24
CA GLU A 19 14.08 -2.52 5.55
C GLU A 19 13.48 -3.52 6.55
N ALA A 20 12.17 -3.76 6.50
CA ALA A 20 11.52 -4.77 7.33
C ALA A 20 11.99 -6.20 7.00
N GLU A 21 12.14 -6.55 5.72
CA GLU A 21 12.68 -7.84 5.28
C GLU A 21 14.13 -8.04 5.72
N ALA A 22 14.96 -7.00 5.59
CA ALA A 22 16.33 -7.01 6.08
C ALA A 22 16.38 -7.20 7.60
N HIS A 23 15.48 -6.55 8.34
CA HIS A 23 15.36 -6.70 9.78
C HIS A 23 14.99 -8.14 10.18
N TYR A 24 14.01 -8.77 9.51
CA TYR A 24 13.65 -10.17 9.78
C TYR A 24 14.81 -11.12 9.59
N THR A 25 15.54 -10.97 8.48
CA THR A 25 16.69 -11.82 8.17
C THR A 25 17.74 -11.73 9.28
N ARG A 26 18.04 -10.50 9.73
CA ARG A 26 19.03 -10.25 10.78
C ARG A 26 18.59 -10.86 12.11
N THR A 27 17.30 -10.80 12.44
CA THR A 27 16.84 -11.33 13.71
C THR A 27 16.67 -12.84 13.72
N ILE A 28 16.31 -13.46 12.59
CA ILE A 28 16.35 -14.93 12.44
C ILE A 28 17.77 -15.45 12.68
N GLN A 29 18.79 -14.78 12.12
CA GLN A 29 20.19 -15.13 12.34
C GLN A 29 20.59 -15.03 13.81
N THR A 30 20.21 -13.93 14.48
CA THR A 30 20.46 -13.77 15.93
C THR A 30 19.79 -14.87 16.75
N LEU A 31 18.54 -15.23 16.44
CA LEU A 31 17.85 -16.31 17.15
C LEU A 31 18.53 -17.66 16.94
N HIS A 32 18.98 -17.97 15.73
CA HIS A 32 19.75 -19.18 15.46
C HIS A 32 21.03 -19.22 16.30
N ALA A 33 21.80 -18.13 16.37
CA ALA A 33 23.03 -18.08 17.16
C ALA A 33 22.76 -18.40 18.64
N ILE A 34 21.71 -17.80 19.21
CA ILE A 34 21.39 -18.02 20.62
C ILE A 34 20.86 -19.43 20.88
N ILE A 35 20.11 -20.02 19.94
CA ILE A 35 19.69 -21.42 20.02
C ILE A 35 20.90 -22.35 20.07
N GLU A 36 21.94 -22.10 19.28
CA GLU A 36 23.16 -22.88 19.29
C GLU A 36 23.95 -22.70 20.60
N ASP A 37 24.03 -21.48 21.14
CA ASP A 37 24.66 -21.21 22.45
C ASP A 37 23.95 -21.95 23.60
N VAL A 38 22.61 -21.96 23.58
CA VAL A 38 21.80 -22.69 24.57
C VAL A 38 22.00 -24.21 24.43
N LYS A 39 22.03 -24.74 23.21
CA LYS A 39 22.35 -26.17 22.96
C LYS A 39 23.75 -26.55 23.44
N ALA A 40 24.69 -25.61 23.41
CA ALA A 40 26.05 -25.78 23.93
C ALA A 40 26.13 -25.68 25.48
N GLY A 41 25.01 -25.50 26.17
CA GLY A 41 24.94 -25.46 27.64
C GLY A 41 25.22 -24.08 28.25
N GLN A 42 25.28 -23.01 27.45
CA GLN A 42 25.51 -21.64 27.92
C GLN A 42 24.18 -20.97 28.33
N LEU A 43 23.64 -21.37 29.48
CA LEU A 43 22.32 -20.94 29.97
C LEU A 43 22.29 -19.50 30.53
N ASP A 44 23.44 -18.89 30.78
CA ASP A 44 23.54 -17.52 31.35
C ASP A 44 23.08 -16.41 30.40
N ARG A 45 22.79 -16.73 29.13
CA ARG A 45 22.35 -15.79 28.07
C ARG A 45 20.83 -15.65 27.94
N THR A 46 20.05 -16.35 28.77
CA THR A 46 18.57 -16.46 28.61
C THR A 46 17.85 -15.10 28.65
N LYS A 47 18.38 -14.11 29.37
CA LYS A 47 17.81 -12.75 29.42
C LYS A 47 18.03 -11.98 28.10
N GLU A 48 19.23 -12.08 27.54
CA GLU A 48 19.58 -11.47 26.25
C GLU A 48 18.73 -12.07 25.11
N LEU A 49 18.46 -13.37 25.17
CA LEU A 49 17.53 -14.04 24.26
C LEU A 49 16.12 -13.46 24.33
N LYS A 50 15.60 -13.29 25.55
CA LYS A 50 14.24 -12.77 25.76
C LYS A 50 14.10 -11.34 25.23
N ASP A 51 15.12 -10.52 25.43
CA ASP A 51 15.14 -9.14 24.93
C ASP A 51 15.24 -9.10 23.39
N ALA A 52 16.08 -9.96 22.78
CA ALA A 52 16.17 -10.09 21.33
C ALA A 52 14.84 -10.55 20.69
N LEU A 53 14.18 -11.55 21.29
CA LEU A 53 12.84 -12.02 20.87
C LEU A 53 11.79 -10.92 20.97
N ARG A 54 11.81 -10.12 22.05
CA ARG A 54 10.85 -9.03 22.23
C ARG A 54 11.05 -7.94 21.18
N ASN A 55 12.30 -7.60 20.87
CA ASN A 55 12.61 -6.64 19.82
C ASN A 55 12.15 -7.13 18.44
N LEU A 56 12.33 -8.42 18.14
CA LEU A 56 11.79 -9.03 16.91
C LEU A 56 10.29 -8.88 16.81
N HIS A 57 9.58 -9.23 17.89
CA HIS A 57 8.13 -9.17 17.92
C HIS A 57 7.63 -7.75 17.67
N ASN A 58 8.24 -6.75 18.32
CA ASN A 58 7.89 -5.35 18.14
C ASN A 58 8.12 -4.85 16.70
N ALA A 59 9.25 -5.22 16.10
CA ALA A 59 9.54 -4.89 14.70
C ALA A 59 8.54 -5.56 13.73
N SER A 60 8.20 -6.82 13.99
CA SER A 60 7.20 -7.58 13.21
C SER A 60 5.82 -6.93 13.28
N GLN A 61 5.40 -6.55 14.48
CA GLN A 61 4.11 -5.89 14.69
C GLN A 61 4.05 -4.55 13.94
N THR A 62 5.13 -3.77 14.02
CA THR A 62 5.24 -2.49 13.29
C THR A 62 5.07 -2.69 11.78
N ALA A 63 5.71 -3.72 11.21
CA ALA A 63 5.59 -4.02 9.78
C ALA A 63 4.17 -4.47 9.38
N PHE A 64 3.49 -5.27 10.21
CA PHE A 64 2.09 -5.65 9.96
C PHE A 64 1.14 -4.45 10.02
N ASP A 65 1.38 -3.52 10.95
CA ASP A 65 0.60 -2.29 11.06
C ASP A 65 0.78 -1.41 9.82
N GLU A 66 2.01 -1.26 9.31
CA GLU A 66 2.28 -0.52 8.07
C GLU A 66 1.67 -1.20 6.85
N ARG A 67 1.76 -2.54 6.73
CA ARG A 67 1.09 -3.29 5.66
C ARG A 67 -0.42 -3.03 5.67
N SER A 68 -1.04 -3.05 6.85
CA SER A 68 -2.47 -2.79 7.01
C SER A 68 -2.84 -1.36 6.60
N LYS A 69 -1.97 -0.37 6.87
CA LYS A 69 -2.17 1.02 6.43
C LYS A 69 -2.04 1.16 4.90
N VAL A 70 -1.05 0.51 4.29
CA VAL A 70 -0.87 0.50 2.83
C VAL A 70 -2.08 -0.12 2.14
N GLU A 71 -2.56 -1.26 2.63
CA GLU A 71 -3.72 -1.94 2.04
C GLU A 71 -4.99 -1.09 2.10
N LYS A 72 -5.22 -0.40 3.23
CA LYS A 72 -6.33 0.56 3.37
C LYS A 72 -6.20 1.71 2.38
N ARG A 73 -5.00 2.23 2.15
CA ARG A 73 -4.74 3.32 1.20
C ARG A 73 -4.96 2.87 -0.25
N LEU A 74 -4.44 1.72 -0.64
CA LEU A 74 -4.65 1.17 -1.98
C LEU A 74 -6.15 0.98 -2.29
N ARG A 75 -6.93 0.50 -1.32
CA ARG A 75 -8.39 0.40 -1.46
C ARG A 75 -9.04 1.77 -1.62
N ALA A 76 -8.61 2.77 -0.85
CA ALA A 76 -9.13 4.14 -0.95
C ALA A 76 -8.78 4.81 -2.30
N GLU A 77 -7.54 4.66 -2.77
CA GLU A 77 -7.06 5.20 -4.05
C GLU A 77 -7.73 4.52 -5.25
N ALA A 78 -8.02 3.21 -5.15
CA ALA A 78 -8.80 2.46 -6.15
C ALA A 78 -10.31 2.79 -6.14
N GLY A 79 -10.77 3.73 -5.30
CA GLY A 79 -12.18 4.10 -5.19
C GLY A 79 -13.06 2.98 -4.61
N ILE A 80 -12.47 2.00 -3.92
CA ILE A 80 -13.17 0.90 -3.25
C ILE A 80 -13.66 1.41 -1.90
N LEU A 81 -14.70 2.24 -1.92
CA LEU A 81 -15.49 2.62 -0.75
C LEU A 81 -16.68 1.65 -0.67
N ASN A 82 -16.57 0.64 0.19
CA ASN A 82 -17.58 -0.41 0.46
C ASN A 82 -17.59 -1.65 -0.45
N ASP A 83 -16.42 -2.13 -0.88
CA ASP A 83 -16.27 -3.39 -1.65
C ASP A 83 -16.85 -3.35 -3.09
N TYR A 84 -17.29 -2.17 -3.53
CA TYR A 84 -17.65 -1.88 -4.91
C TYR A 84 -16.68 -0.83 -5.46
N ALA A 85 -15.96 -1.18 -6.53
CA ALA A 85 -15.17 -0.21 -7.27
C ALA A 85 -16.10 0.74 -8.03
N PHE A 86 -15.95 2.05 -7.87
CA PHE A 86 -16.70 3.03 -8.64
C PHE A 86 -16.13 3.13 -10.07
N ASP A 87 -16.86 2.60 -11.07
CA ASP A 87 -16.44 2.60 -12.47
C ASP A 87 -16.54 3.99 -13.11
N LEU A 88 -15.44 4.75 -13.00
CA LEU A 88 -15.32 6.09 -13.58
C LEU A 88 -15.29 6.06 -15.11
N ASP A 89 -14.82 4.98 -15.73
CA ASP A 89 -14.69 4.87 -17.19
C ASP A 89 -16.06 4.60 -17.83
N GLY A 90 -16.85 3.72 -17.23
CA GLY A 90 -18.25 3.50 -17.59
C GLY A 90 -19.09 4.78 -17.41
N ALA A 91 -18.96 5.44 -16.26
CA ALA A 91 -19.65 6.71 -16.01
C ALA A 91 -19.26 7.81 -17.02
N ARG A 92 -17.96 7.91 -17.36
CA ARG A 92 -17.47 8.87 -18.36
C ARG A 92 -18.02 8.56 -19.76
N SER A 93 -18.07 7.28 -20.13
CA SER A 93 -18.61 6.84 -21.41
C SER A 93 -20.11 7.15 -21.51
N GLU A 94 -20.86 6.96 -20.43
CA GLU A 94 -22.28 7.28 -20.37
C GLU A 94 -22.53 8.79 -20.53
N ILE A 95 -21.78 9.63 -19.79
CA ILE A 95 -21.87 11.10 -19.89
C ILE A 95 -21.54 11.56 -21.32
N ARG A 96 -20.48 11.04 -21.94
CA ARG A 96 -20.11 11.35 -23.33
C ARG A 96 -21.25 11.00 -24.29
N GLY A 97 -21.83 9.80 -24.18
CA GLY A 97 -22.95 9.40 -25.02
C GLY A 97 -24.22 10.24 -24.82
N ARG A 98 -24.47 10.74 -23.60
CA ARG A 98 -25.56 11.71 -23.35
C ARG A 98 -25.27 13.06 -24.00
N LEU A 99 -24.04 13.56 -23.89
CA LEU A 99 -23.62 14.82 -24.52
C LEU A 99 -23.64 14.75 -26.06
N ASP A 100 -23.23 13.63 -26.64
CA ASP A 100 -23.28 13.41 -28.08
C ASP A 100 -24.72 13.38 -28.59
N ARG A 101 -25.63 12.74 -27.86
CA ARG A 101 -27.07 12.79 -28.16
C ARG A 101 -27.62 14.21 -28.10
N LEU A 102 -27.25 14.99 -27.08
CA LEU A 102 -27.64 16.40 -26.98
C LEU A 102 -27.10 17.23 -28.15
N ARG A 103 -25.85 16.99 -28.56
CA ARG A 103 -25.23 17.67 -29.70
C ARG A 103 -25.92 17.32 -31.01
N ASN A 104 -26.25 16.05 -31.22
CA ASN A 104 -26.99 15.60 -32.41
C ASN A 104 -28.41 16.17 -32.45
N ALA A 105 -29.09 16.23 -31.30
CA ALA A 105 -30.41 16.85 -31.19
C ALA A 105 -30.36 18.37 -31.46
N ALA A 106 -29.32 19.07 -31.01
CA ALA A 106 -29.12 20.49 -31.29
C ALA A 106 -28.81 20.77 -32.77
N GLY A 107 -28.10 19.85 -33.46
CA GLY A 107 -27.84 19.95 -34.90
C GLY A 107 -29.04 19.59 -35.79
N ALA A 108 -30.03 18.87 -35.28
CA ALA A 108 -31.26 18.51 -35.99
C ALA A 108 -32.37 19.58 -35.90
N GLY A 109 -32.16 20.64 -35.13
CA GLY A 109 -33.11 21.74 -34.90
C GLY A 109 -32.97 22.89 -35.90
N GLY A 110 -32.99 22.61 -37.21
CA GLY A 110 -33.34 23.64 -38.18
C GLY A 110 -34.85 23.85 -38.11
N VAL A 111 -35.31 24.90 -37.42
CA VAL A 111 -36.73 25.28 -37.45
C VAL A 111 -37.06 25.69 -38.89
N PRO A 112 -38.01 25.04 -39.59
CA PRO A 112 -38.37 25.44 -40.93
C PRO A 112 -39.06 26.82 -40.85
N GLU A 113 -38.49 27.83 -41.49
CA GLU A 113 -39.16 29.12 -41.67
C GLU A 113 -40.35 28.90 -42.62
N GLY A 114 -41.56 28.94 -42.05
CA GLY A 114 -42.81 28.85 -42.79
C GLY A 114 -43.03 30.11 -43.64
N SER A 115 -43.23 29.89 -44.95
CA SER A 115 -43.76 30.87 -45.89
C SER A 115 -45.29 30.92 -45.84
#